data_AF-A0A1I3CK85-F1
#
_entry.id   AF-A0A1I3CK85-F1
#
_cell.length_a   1.000
_cell.length_b   1.000
_cell.length_c   1.000
_cell.angle_alpha   90.00
_cell.angle_beta   90.00
_cell.angle_gamma   90.00
#
_symmetry.space_group_name_H-M   'P 1'
#
loop_
_entity.id
_entity.type
_entity.pdbx_description
1 polymer ?
#
loop_
_entity_poly.entity_id
_entity_poly.type
_entity_poly.pdbx_seq_one_letter_code
_entity_poly.pdbx_strand_id
1 'polypeptide(L)'
;MTVTILPPHADRFRLHPVAPRLAPMFGFALLTVSCALASFALACATPFAAFAVVAAAMLPLRQALLVVTGAWLVNQSIGFGALHYPIDGSTIAWGFVIGAAALVATAASSAILRMLPQGRTPLMLAITFVAAYAAYELVLLAATPVLGGEGAFTAAIVARIGLTSAVWLAGLVAACEIVRLVDPFGRKGAMSA
;
A
#
# COMPACT_ATOMS: atom_id res chain seq x y z
N MET A 1 -42.16 -1.93 12.83
CA MET A 1 -41.30 -3.04 12.36
C MET A 1 -39.85 -2.64 12.56
N THR A 2 -39.07 -3.59 13.05
CA THR A 2 -37.78 -3.46 13.73
C THR A 2 -36.59 -3.18 12.79
N VAL A 3 -35.80 -2.17 13.19
CA VAL A 3 -34.33 -2.09 13.20
C VAL A 3 -33.56 -2.76 12.06
N THR A 4 -32.88 -1.93 11.26
CA THR A 4 -31.53 -2.27 10.76
C THR A 4 -30.60 -1.09 11.06
N ILE A 5 -30.28 -0.92 12.34
CA ILE A 5 -29.10 -0.16 12.76
C ILE A 5 -27.91 -1.07 12.42
N LEU A 6 -27.39 -0.92 11.20
CA LEU A 6 -26.07 -1.46 10.86
C LEU A 6 -25.06 -0.77 11.81
N PRO A 7 -24.17 -1.51 12.49
CA PRO A 7 -23.26 -0.88 13.43
C PRO A 7 -22.35 0.13 12.69
N PRO A 8 -22.13 1.35 13.23
CA PRO A 8 -21.18 2.33 12.69
C PRO A 8 -19.74 1.94 13.05
N HIS A 9 -19.38 0.68 12.81
CA HIS A 9 -18.05 0.12 13.11
C HIS A 9 -17.11 0.13 11.90
N ALA A 10 -17.59 0.56 10.73
CA ALA A 10 -16.85 0.47 9.47
C ALA A 10 -15.87 1.63 9.18
N ASP A 11 -15.83 2.68 10.01
CA ASP A 11 -15.13 3.94 9.72
C ASP A 11 -14.14 4.40 10.81
N ARG A 12 -13.51 3.46 11.54
CA ARG A 12 -12.78 3.78 12.78
C ARG A 12 -11.29 4.08 12.66
N PHE A 13 -10.69 3.88 11.48
CA PHE A 13 -9.27 4.15 11.22
C PHE A 13 -9.09 4.51 9.74
N ARG A 14 -9.73 5.57 9.27
CA ARG A 14 -9.47 6.07 7.92
C ARG A 14 -8.56 7.28 7.96
N LEU A 15 -7.44 7.20 7.25
CA LEU A 15 -6.77 8.41 6.80
C LEU A 15 -7.77 9.13 5.88
N HIS A 16 -8.18 10.34 6.25
CA HIS A 16 -9.04 11.21 5.46
C HIS A 16 -8.25 12.39 4.91
N PRO A 17 -7.33 12.17 3.94
CA PRO A 17 -6.62 13.26 3.28
C PRO A 17 -7.55 14.14 2.44
N VAL A 18 -8.61 13.54 1.88
CA VAL A 18 -9.59 14.20 1.02
C VAL A 18 -11.00 13.68 1.36
N ALA A 19 -12.03 14.36 0.84
CA ALA A 19 -13.41 13.91 0.98
C ALA A 19 -13.58 12.43 0.55
N PRO A 20 -14.42 11.62 1.23
CA PRO A 20 -14.53 10.17 0.97
C PRO A 20 -14.80 9.79 -0.49
N ARG A 21 -15.53 10.65 -1.22
CA ARG A 21 -15.81 10.50 -2.65
C ARG A 21 -14.56 10.59 -3.55
N LEU A 22 -13.55 11.36 -3.14
CA LEU A 22 -12.29 11.55 -3.86
C LEU A 22 -11.17 10.63 -3.38
N ALA A 23 -11.32 9.98 -2.22
CA ALA A 23 -10.30 9.13 -1.63
C ALA A 23 -9.77 8.03 -2.58
N PRO A 24 -10.61 7.33 -3.39
CA PRO A 24 -10.10 6.33 -4.32
C PRO A 24 -9.26 6.93 -5.45
N MET A 25 -9.68 8.07 -6.00
CA MET A 25 -8.93 8.76 -7.07
C MET A 25 -7.61 9.32 -6.54
N PHE A 26 -7.64 9.92 -5.35
CA PHE A 26 -6.43 10.43 -4.69
C PHE A 26 -5.48 9.29 -4.33
N GLY A 27 -5.98 8.20 -3.75
CA GLY A 27 -5.17 7.01 -3.47
C GLY A 27 -4.55 6.43 -4.74
N PHE A 28 -5.33 6.32 -5.82
CA PHE A 28 -4.81 5.84 -7.11
C PHE A 28 -3.72 6.75 -7.66
N ALA A 29 -3.94 8.06 -7.67
CA ALA A 29 -2.96 9.04 -8.15
C ALA A 29 -1.69 9.01 -7.29
N LEU A 30 -1.82 9.04 -5.96
CA LEU A 30 -0.72 9.01 -5.02
C LEU A 30 0.13 7.75 -5.18
N LEU A 31 -0.50 6.57 -5.22
CA LEU A 31 0.23 5.31 -5.39
C LEU A 31 0.80 5.15 -6.78
N THR A 32 0.13 5.62 -7.84
CA THR A 32 0.66 5.56 -9.20
C THR A 32 1.90 6.43 -9.35
N VAL A 33 1.86 7.68 -8.88
CA VAL A 33 3.02 8.60 -8.92
C VAL A 33 4.16 8.08 -8.07
N SER A 34 3.85 7.61 -6.86
CA SER A 34 4.85 7.03 -5.95
C SER A 34 5.45 5.75 -6.53
N CYS A 35 4.63 4.91 -7.16
CA CYS A 35 5.08 3.70 -7.83
C CYS A 35 6.00 4.04 -8.99
N ALA A 36 5.64 5.00 -9.85
CA ALA A 36 6.50 5.41 -10.95
C ALA A 36 7.85 5.91 -10.43
N LEU A 37 7.85 6.78 -9.42
CA LEU A 37 9.07 7.31 -8.79
C LEU A 37 9.91 6.17 -8.16
N ALA A 38 9.26 5.25 -7.45
CA ALA A 38 9.93 4.09 -6.86
C ALA A 38 10.52 3.16 -7.93
N SER A 39 9.79 2.88 -9.01
CA SER A 39 10.29 2.03 -10.10
C SER A 39 11.52 2.63 -10.78
N PHE A 40 11.60 3.95 -10.95
CA PHE A 40 12.80 4.59 -11.49
C PHE A 40 13.95 4.68 -10.47
N ALA A 41 13.67 4.85 -9.18
CA ALA A 41 14.69 5.01 -8.15
C ALA A 41 15.23 3.67 -7.60
N LEU A 42 14.40 2.63 -7.59
CA LEU A 42 14.62 1.37 -6.87
C LEU A 42 14.38 0.12 -7.74
N ALA A 43 14.02 0.29 -9.01
CA ALA A 43 13.70 -0.80 -9.94
C ALA A 43 12.65 -1.76 -9.34
N CYS A 44 12.98 -3.04 -9.14
CA CYS A 44 12.06 -4.06 -8.68
C CYS A 44 11.75 -3.99 -7.17
N ALA A 45 12.49 -3.18 -6.40
CA ALA A 45 12.31 -3.03 -4.95
C ALA A 45 11.22 -2.00 -4.59
N THR A 46 10.13 -1.99 -5.36
CA THR A 46 8.99 -1.11 -5.11
C THR A 46 8.36 -1.45 -3.75
N PRO A 47 8.13 -0.45 -2.88
CA PRO A 47 7.71 -0.65 -1.50
C PRO A 47 6.21 -0.99 -1.41
N PHE A 48 5.78 -2.10 -2.01
CA PHE A 48 4.38 -2.52 -2.06
C PHE A 48 3.76 -2.73 -0.67
N ALA A 49 4.56 -3.13 0.32
CA ALA A 49 4.10 -3.20 1.71
C ALA A 49 3.67 -1.82 2.25
N ALA A 50 4.39 -0.74 1.93
CA ALA A 50 4.01 0.61 2.31
C ALA A 50 2.73 1.06 1.59
N PHE A 51 2.63 0.78 0.28
CA PHE A 51 1.46 1.08 -0.54
C PHE A 51 0.21 0.37 -0.01
N ALA A 52 0.34 -0.90 0.36
CA ALA A 52 -0.71 -1.72 0.96
C ALA A 52 -1.24 -1.12 2.28
N VAL A 53 -0.34 -0.69 3.17
CA VAL A 53 -0.70 -0.08 4.46
C VAL A 53 -1.46 1.22 4.25
N VAL A 54 -0.96 2.11 3.39
CA VAL A 54 -1.59 3.41 3.10
C VAL A 54 -2.95 3.21 2.42
N ALA A 55 -3.01 2.32 1.43
CA ALA A 55 -4.26 1.99 0.74
C ALA A 55 -5.30 1.42 1.71
N ALA A 56 -4.92 0.48 2.57
CA ALA A 56 -5.81 -0.10 3.58
C ALA A 56 -6.24 0.91 4.64
N ALA A 57 -5.36 1.84 5.00
CA ALA A 57 -5.67 2.92 5.92
C ALA A 57 -6.60 3.98 5.31
N MET A 58 -6.67 4.14 3.98
CA MET A 58 -7.51 5.14 3.33
C MET A 58 -8.82 4.56 2.79
N LEU A 59 -8.78 3.33 2.25
CA LEU A 59 -9.80 2.78 1.38
C LEU A 59 -10.42 1.48 1.92
N PRO A 60 -11.69 1.17 1.59
CA PRO A 60 -12.25 -0.15 1.87
C PRO A 60 -11.46 -1.20 1.08
N LEU A 61 -11.37 -2.42 1.61
CA LEU A 61 -10.55 -3.51 1.06
C LEU A 61 -10.66 -3.66 -0.46
N ARG A 62 -11.87 -3.64 -1.02
CA ARG A 62 -12.08 -3.74 -2.48
C ARG A 62 -11.36 -2.63 -3.26
N GLN A 63 -11.47 -1.38 -2.80
CA GLN A 63 -10.82 -0.24 -3.44
C GLN A 63 -9.30 -0.25 -3.18
N ALA A 64 -8.88 -0.63 -1.96
CA ALA A 64 -7.46 -0.78 -1.65
C ALA A 64 -6.77 -1.80 -2.57
N LEU A 65 -7.41 -2.97 -2.78
CA LEU A 65 -6.91 -3.99 -3.70
C LEU A 65 -6.81 -3.45 -5.13
N LEU A 66 -7.86 -2.79 -5.65
CA LEU A 66 -7.84 -2.21 -7.00
C LEU A 66 -6.71 -1.18 -7.18
N VAL A 67 -6.52 -0.30 -6.20
CA VAL A 67 -5.49 0.75 -6.24
C VAL A 67 -4.08 0.14 -6.17
N VAL A 68 -3.87 -0.88 -5.33
CA VAL A 68 -2.58 -1.60 -5.26
C VAL A 68 -2.33 -2.42 -6.53
N THR A 69 -3.35 -3.06 -7.11
CA THR A 69 -3.24 -3.71 -8.43
C THR A 69 -2.85 -2.71 -9.51
N GLY A 70 -3.43 -1.51 -9.50
CA GLY A 70 -3.05 -0.43 -10.41
C GLY A 70 -1.59 -0.04 -10.28
N ALA A 71 -1.10 0.17 -9.06
CA ALA A 71 0.31 0.44 -8.81
C ALA A 71 1.21 -0.72 -9.29
N TRP A 72 0.81 -1.97 -9.03
CA TRP A 72 1.54 -3.14 -9.54
C TRP A 72 1.61 -3.16 -11.07
N LEU A 73 0.52 -2.91 -11.79
CA LEU A 73 0.52 -2.84 -13.25
C LEU A 73 1.45 -1.75 -13.77
N VAL A 74 1.49 -0.59 -13.11
CA VAL A 74 2.43 0.50 -13.44
C VAL A 74 3.86 0.04 -13.24
N ASN A 75 4.17 -0.61 -12.11
CA ASN A 75 5.49 -1.18 -11.85
C ASN A 75 5.92 -2.18 -12.94
N GLN A 76 5.02 -3.09 -13.34
CA GLN A 76 5.31 -4.06 -14.39
C GLN A 76 5.53 -3.38 -15.75
N SER A 77 4.71 -2.38 -16.08
CA SER A 77 4.82 -1.62 -17.34
C SER A 77 6.14 -0.86 -17.42
N ILE A 78 6.59 -0.25 -16.32
CA ILE A 78 7.89 0.43 -16.24
C ILE A 78 9.04 -0.58 -16.30
N GLY A 79 8.93 -1.71 -15.59
CA GLY A 79 9.92 -2.77 -15.59
C GLY A 79 10.19 -3.33 -17.00
N PHE A 80 9.16 -3.78 -17.69
CA PHE A 80 9.29 -4.35 -19.04
C PHE A 80 9.48 -3.28 -20.12
N GLY A 81 8.84 -2.12 -19.99
CA GLY A 81 8.84 -1.08 -21.03
C GLY A 81 10.03 -0.12 -20.96
N ALA A 82 10.40 0.36 -19.78
CA ALA A 82 11.43 1.40 -19.61
C ALA A 82 12.76 0.84 -19.07
N LEU A 83 12.70 -0.13 -18.16
CA LEU A 83 13.88 -0.77 -17.58
C LEU A 83 14.35 -2.00 -18.37
N HIS A 84 13.65 -2.32 -19.46
CA HIS A 84 14.01 -3.40 -20.38
C HIS A 84 14.24 -4.74 -19.68
N TYR A 85 13.37 -5.08 -18.71
CA TYR A 85 13.45 -6.37 -18.02
C TYR A 85 13.44 -7.53 -19.03
N PRO A 86 14.26 -8.57 -18.78
CA PRO A 86 14.31 -9.73 -19.68
C PRO A 86 12.92 -10.37 -19.76
N ILE A 87 12.47 -10.62 -21.00
CA ILE A 87 11.19 -11.26 -21.28
C ILE A 87 11.41 -12.78 -21.26
N ASP A 88 11.62 -13.32 -20.07
CA ASP A 88 11.73 -14.75 -19.83
C ASP A 88 10.68 -15.22 -18.81
N GLY A 89 10.41 -16.53 -18.81
CA GLY A 89 9.35 -17.11 -17.96
C GLY A 89 9.58 -16.89 -16.47
N SER A 90 10.83 -16.82 -16.00
CA SER A 90 11.16 -16.59 -14.59
C SER A 90 10.86 -15.15 -14.20
N THR A 91 11.29 -14.18 -15.01
CA THR A 91 11.04 -12.74 -14.75
C THR A 91 9.55 -12.42 -14.75
N ILE A 92 8.79 -13.01 -15.69
CA ILE A 92 7.33 -12.86 -15.73
C ILE A 92 6.68 -13.50 -14.49
N ALA A 93 7.11 -14.70 -14.10
CA ALA A 93 6.60 -15.38 -12.91
C ALA A 93 6.86 -14.58 -11.63
N TRP A 94 8.06 -14.01 -11.46
CA TRP A 94 8.38 -13.11 -10.36
C TRP A 94 7.50 -11.87 -10.34
N GLY A 95 7.17 -11.30 -11.50
CA GLY A 95 6.22 -10.21 -11.62
C GLY A 95 4.83 -10.55 -11.05
N PHE A 96 4.32 -11.75 -11.34
CA PHE A 96 3.05 -12.23 -10.76
C PHE A 96 3.15 -12.50 -9.26
N VAL A 97 4.26 -13.07 -8.80
CA VAL A 97 4.52 -13.32 -7.37
C VAL A 97 4.55 -12.01 -6.58
N ILE A 98 5.19 -10.97 -7.11
CA ILE A 98 5.20 -9.62 -6.52
C ILE A 98 3.77 -9.07 -6.43
N GLY A 99 2.98 -9.23 -7.49
CA GLY A 99 1.56 -8.83 -7.50
C GLY A 99 0.75 -9.55 -6.43
N ALA A 100 0.88 -10.87 -6.35
CA ALA A 100 0.21 -11.68 -5.33
C ALA A 100 0.63 -11.28 -3.90
N ALA A 101 1.93 -11.07 -3.67
CA ALA A 101 2.48 -10.62 -2.39
C ALA A 101 1.91 -9.25 -1.99
N ALA A 102 1.80 -8.31 -2.93
CA ALA A 102 1.20 -6.99 -2.69
C ALA A 102 -0.29 -7.08 -2.30
N LEU A 103 -1.05 -7.98 -2.95
CA LEU A 103 -2.46 -8.20 -2.61
C LEU A 103 -2.63 -8.86 -1.23
N VAL A 104 -1.80 -9.85 -0.91
CA VAL A 104 -1.77 -10.48 0.42
C VAL A 104 -1.42 -9.46 1.50
N ALA A 105 -0.40 -8.63 1.28
CA ALA A 105 -0.03 -7.54 2.19
C ALA A 105 -1.17 -6.53 2.38
N THR A 106 -1.94 -6.24 1.33
CA THR A 106 -3.12 -5.34 1.39
C THR A 106 -4.26 -5.94 2.20
N ALA A 107 -4.54 -7.24 2.01
CA ALA A 107 -5.52 -7.97 2.78
C ALA A 107 -5.12 -8.07 4.26
N ALA A 108 -3.86 -8.40 4.54
CA ALA A 108 -3.28 -8.42 5.89
C ALA A 108 -3.38 -7.05 6.55
N SER A 109 -2.98 -5.98 5.86
CA SER A 109 -3.09 -4.60 6.36
C SER A 109 -4.53 -4.25 6.73
N SER A 110 -5.48 -4.58 5.85
CA SER A 110 -6.90 -4.32 6.08
C SER A 110 -7.46 -5.12 7.26
N ALA A 111 -6.99 -6.34 7.48
CA ALA A 111 -7.40 -7.18 8.61
C ALA A 111 -6.84 -6.64 9.92
N ILE A 112 -5.53 -6.36 9.98
CA ILE A 112 -4.85 -5.85 11.18
C ILE A 112 -5.45 -4.51 11.62
N LEU A 113 -5.68 -3.59 10.68
CA LEU A 113 -6.31 -2.30 10.99
C LEU A 113 -7.74 -2.40 11.51
N ARG A 114 -8.46 -3.48 11.20
CA ARG A 114 -9.80 -3.76 11.76
C ARG A 114 -9.74 -4.38 13.14
N MET A 115 -8.68 -5.13 13.44
CA MET A 115 -8.50 -5.83 14.72
C MET A 115 -7.87 -4.95 15.80
N LEU A 116 -7.08 -3.95 15.42
CA LEU A 116 -6.40 -3.09 16.37
C LEU A 116 -7.38 -2.11 17.04
N PRO A 117 -7.33 -1.98 18.39
CA PRO A 117 -8.16 -1.04 19.12
C PRO A 117 -7.79 0.41 18.76
N GLN A 118 -8.77 1.31 18.84
CA GLN A 118 -8.55 2.74 18.58
C GLN A 118 -7.51 3.31 19.56
N GLY A 119 -6.52 4.04 19.03
CA GLY A 119 -5.42 4.56 19.82
C GLY A 119 -4.43 5.37 18.99
N ARG A 120 -3.14 5.32 19.37
CA ARG A 120 -2.06 6.07 18.72
C ARG A 120 -1.91 5.64 17.24
N THR A 121 -2.44 6.44 16.33
CA THR A 121 -2.34 6.26 14.87
C THR A 121 -0.96 5.85 14.37
N PRO A 122 0.17 6.48 14.77
CA PRO A 122 1.49 6.08 14.27
C PRO A 122 1.89 4.67 14.73
N LEU A 123 1.51 4.26 15.94
CA LEU A 123 1.80 2.92 16.45
C LEU A 123 1.01 1.87 15.67
N MET A 124 -0.25 2.15 15.34
CA MET A 124 -1.08 1.24 14.53
C MET A 124 -0.52 1.08 13.12
N LEU A 125 -0.09 2.17 12.48
CA LEU A 125 0.56 2.13 11.17
C LEU A 125 1.86 1.33 11.23
N ALA A 126 2.66 1.49 12.28
CA ALA A 126 3.89 0.73 12.47
C ALA A 126 3.63 -0.77 12.62
N ILE A 127 2.67 -1.18 13.46
CA ILE A 127 2.28 -2.59 13.63
C ILE A 127 1.77 -3.18 12.31
N THR A 128 0.90 -2.44 11.62
CA THR A 128 0.33 -2.85 10.34
C THR A 128 1.42 -3.00 9.28
N PHE A 129 2.38 -2.08 9.25
CA PHE A 129 3.52 -2.15 8.34
C PHE A 129 4.38 -3.37 8.59
N VAL A 130 4.73 -3.66 9.84
CA VAL A 130 5.51 -4.87 10.17
C VAL A 130 4.77 -6.13 9.73
N ALA A 131 3.46 -6.22 9.99
CA ALA A 131 2.65 -7.36 9.58
C ALA A 131 2.53 -7.47 8.05
N ALA A 132 2.31 -6.37 7.35
CA ALA A 132 2.19 -6.32 5.90
C ALA A 132 3.52 -6.68 5.22
N TYR A 133 4.64 -6.17 5.74
CA TYR A 133 5.97 -6.48 5.25
C TYR A 133 6.32 -7.94 5.47
N ALA A 134 6.05 -8.49 6.66
CA ALA A 134 6.24 -9.91 6.92
C ALA A 134 5.41 -10.79 5.99
N ALA A 135 4.13 -10.43 5.77
CA ALA A 135 3.26 -11.16 4.84
C ALA A 135 3.76 -11.09 3.40
N TYR A 136 4.25 -9.93 2.97
CA TYR A 136 4.84 -9.73 1.65
C TYR A 136 6.09 -10.62 1.45
N GLU A 137 7.05 -10.54 2.38
CA GLU A 137 8.29 -11.32 2.35
C GLU A 137 8.02 -12.84 2.41
N LEU A 138 7.04 -13.29 3.21
CA LEU A 138 6.68 -14.70 3.29
C LEU A 138 6.15 -15.24 1.96
N VAL A 139 5.37 -14.45 1.22
CA VAL A 139 4.89 -14.86 -0.11
C VAL A 139 6.04 -14.95 -1.10
N LEU A 140 6.98 -13.99 -1.07
CA LEU A 140 8.15 -14.05 -1.94
C LEU A 140 9.05 -15.26 -1.59
N LEU A 141 9.30 -15.48 -0.29
CA LEU A 141 10.09 -16.60 0.21
C LEU A 141 9.49 -17.95 -0.18
N ALA A 142 8.15 -18.07 -0.14
CA ALA A 142 7.46 -19.29 -0.54
C ALA A 142 7.59 -19.60 -2.04
N ALA A 143 7.86 -18.59 -2.88
CA ALA A 143 8.09 -18.77 -4.32
C ALA A 143 9.56 -19.13 -4.66
N THR A 144 10.51 -18.79 -3.78
CA THR A 144 11.95 -19.02 -3.97
C THR A 144 12.33 -20.46 -4.31
N PRO A 145 11.77 -21.52 -3.69
CA PRO A 145 12.12 -22.90 -4.03
C PRO A 145 11.75 -23.30 -5.46
N VAL A 146 10.77 -22.60 -6.06
CA VAL A 146 10.26 -22.89 -7.41
C VAL A 146 10.94 -22.04 -8.47
N LEU A 147 11.19 -20.76 -8.17
CA LEU A 147 11.70 -19.77 -9.14
C LEU A 147 13.20 -19.44 -8.95
N GLY A 148 13.85 -19.98 -7.92
CA GLY A 148 15.22 -19.64 -7.53
C GLY A 148 15.30 -18.31 -6.78
N GLY A 149 16.50 -17.72 -6.66
CA GLY A 149 16.66 -16.39 -6.05
C GLY A 149 17.05 -16.37 -4.56
N GLU A 150 17.54 -17.49 -4.02
CA GLU A 150 18.00 -17.60 -2.62
C GLU A 150 19.00 -16.50 -2.23
N GLY A 151 19.88 -16.10 -3.17
CA GLY A 151 20.85 -15.02 -2.94
C GLY A 151 20.23 -13.62 -2.71
N ALA A 152 18.95 -13.43 -3.05
CA ALA A 152 18.22 -12.20 -2.78
C ALA A 152 17.66 -12.15 -1.34
N PHE A 153 17.49 -13.29 -0.68
CA PHE A 153 16.92 -13.40 0.68
C PHE A 153 18.00 -13.41 1.76
N THR A 154 18.90 -12.42 1.72
CA THR A 154 19.81 -12.19 2.84
C THR A 154 19.15 -11.28 3.87
N ALA A 155 19.45 -11.50 5.15
CA ALA A 155 18.94 -10.65 6.23
C ALA A 155 19.27 -9.16 6.00
N ALA A 156 20.41 -8.86 5.39
CA ALA A 156 20.81 -7.50 5.04
C ALA A 156 19.93 -6.88 3.92
N ILE A 157 19.62 -7.63 2.87
CA ILE A 157 18.74 -7.16 1.78
C ILE A 157 17.33 -6.95 2.32
N VAL A 158 16.78 -7.92 3.04
CA VAL A 158 15.45 -7.84 3.64
C VAL A 158 15.38 -6.66 4.64
N ALA A 159 16.41 -6.43 5.46
CA ALA A 159 16.43 -5.27 6.35
C ALA A 159 16.47 -3.94 5.57
N ARG A 160 17.28 -3.87 4.50
CA ARG A 160 17.39 -2.66 3.67
C ARG A 160 16.09 -2.35 2.93
N ILE A 161 15.41 -3.35 2.37
CA ILE A 161 14.11 -3.20 1.70
C ILE A 161 13.05 -2.80 2.73
N GLY A 162 13.07 -3.39 3.92
CA GLY A 162 12.18 -3.03 5.03
C GLY A 162 12.35 -1.58 5.46
N LEU A 163 13.59 -1.12 5.66
CA LEU A 163 13.89 0.27 6.01
C LEU A 163 13.47 1.25 4.90
N THR A 164 13.74 0.90 3.65
CA THR A 164 13.31 1.70 2.49
C THR A 164 11.80 1.81 2.44
N SER A 165 11.09 0.70 2.66
CA SER A 165 9.63 0.68 2.71
C SER A 165 9.07 1.49 3.88
N ALA A 166 9.75 1.51 5.03
CA ALA A 166 9.36 2.35 6.17
C ALA A 166 9.51 3.85 5.85
N VAL A 167 10.59 4.25 5.17
CA VAL A 167 10.78 5.64 4.70
C VAL A 167 9.68 6.04 3.73
N TRP A 168 9.33 5.17 2.78
CA TRP A 168 8.22 5.42 1.86
C TRP A 168 6.87 5.53 2.56
N LEU A 169 6.61 4.67 3.54
CA LEU A 169 5.40 4.78 4.35
C LEU A 169 5.33 6.13 5.05
N ALA A 170 6.42 6.55 5.70
CA ALA A 170 6.49 7.85 6.36
C ALA A 170 6.25 9.01 5.38
N GLY A 171 6.86 8.95 4.20
CA GLY A 171 6.67 9.95 3.14
C GLY A 171 5.23 10.03 2.63
N LEU A 172 4.58 8.88 2.41
CA LEU A 172 3.18 8.80 1.97
C LEU A 172 2.22 9.32 3.04
N VAL A 173 2.45 8.96 4.30
CA VAL A 173 1.65 9.47 5.42
C VAL A 173 1.83 10.98 5.55
N ALA A 174 3.07 11.49 5.45
CA ALA A 174 3.33 12.91 5.45
C ALA A 174 2.62 13.62 4.29
N ALA A 175 2.63 13.06 3.08
CA ALA A 175 1.90 13.61 1.94
C ALA A 175 0.39 13.66 2.21
N CYS A 176 -0.20 12.59 2.77
CA CYS A 176 -1.60 12.57 3.17
C CYS A 176 -1.91 13.67 4.20
N GLU A 177 -1.08 13.84 5.23
CA GLU A 177 -1.28 14.85 6.27
C GLU A 177 -1.08 16.28 5.74
N ILE A 178 -0.11 16.51 4.85
CA ILE A 178 0.06 17.82 4.17
C ILE A 178 -1.19 18.16 3.38
N VAL A 179 -1.74 17.22 2.60
CA VAL A 179 -2.96 17.46 1.83
C VAL A 179 -4.14 17.79 2.75
N ARG A 180 -4.27 17.13 3.92
CA ARG A 180 -5.29 17.50 4.92
C ARG A 180 -5.14 18.94 5.41
N LEU A 181 -3.91 19.35 5.71
CA LEU A 181 -3.63 20.68 6.24
C LEU A 181 -3.83 21.78 5.19
N VAL A 182 -3.58 21.44 3.92
CA VAL A 182 -3.68 22.33 2.76
C VAL A 182 -5.08 22.31 2.13
N ASP A 183 -6.11 21.70 2.73
CA ASP A 183 -7.49 21.75 2.25
C ASP A 183 -8.32 22.86 2.97
N PRO A 184 -8.16 24.16 2.64
CA PRO A 184 -8.90 25.26 3.25
C PRO A 184 -10.35 25.37 2.76
N PHE A 185 -10.79 24.52 1.83
CA PHE A 185 -12.10 24.65 1.17
C PHE A 185 -13.24 23.92 1.89
N GLY A 186 -12.95 23.04 2.85
CA GLY A 186 -13.97 22.38 3.67
C GLY A 186 -14.63 23.29 4.72
N ARG A 187 -13.98 24.39 5.11
CA ARG A 187 -14.45 25.25 6.23
C ARG A 187 -15.40 26.38 5.81
N LYS A 188 -15.47 26.73 4.52
CA LYS A 188 -16.32 27.84 4.01
C LYS A 188 -17.77 27.44 3.75
N GLY A 189 -18.10 26.16 3.68
CA GLY A 189 -19.47 25.68 3.43
C GLY A 189 -20.39 25.66 4.67
N ALA A 190 -19.85 25.84 5.87
CA ALA A 190 -20.59 25.72 7.13
C ALA A 190 -21.00 27.07 7.76
N MET A 191 -20.73 28.20 7.11
CA MET A 191 -21.08 29.55 7.57
C MET A 191 -22.14 30.25 6.70
N SER A 192 -22.87 29.48 5.87
CA SER A 192 -24.00 30.01 5.09
C SER A 192 -25.14 29.00 5.09
N ALA A 193 -25.78 28.84 6.24
CA ALA A 193 -27.15 28.33 6.37
C ALA A 193 -27.80 29.01 7.59
#